data_AF-A0A534MTE9-F1
#
_entry.id   AF-A0A534MTE9-F1
#
_cell.length_a   1.000
_cell.length_b   1.000
_cell.length_c   1.000
_cell.angle_alpha   90.00
_cell.angle_beta   90.00
_cell.angle_gamma   90.00
#
_symmetry.space_group_name_H-M   'P 1'
#
loop_
_entity.id
_entity.type
_entity.pdbx_description
1 polymer ?
#
loop_
_entity_poly.entity_id
_entity_poly.type
_entity_poly.pdbx_seq_one_letter_code
_entity_poly.pdbx_strand_id
1 'polypeptide(L)'
;MVTPQGREIRSFALSPRDALERLRSGYWMMLREGSFRRDLERTLKPVIARRLNTQRLILVTDGMAPDDVAADGHMDFVVRRAIELGSSPMQAIQAATLNPATYSGLEQEVGGVAPGRYADIAFLENLDDVRVDSTMIGGRVVAKQGKSLVSPRPITWPEETLRCLRLSANVSPASFHIPCSSPRARIRVMELLSQNITTETIMD
;
A
#
# COMPACT_ATOMS: atom_id res chain seq x y z
N MET A 1 1.15 -4.20 13.06
CA MET A 1 2.45 -4.89 13.12
C MET A 1 3.21 -4.33 14.31
N VAL A 2 3.78 -5.16 15.19
CA VAL A 2 4.53 -4.72 16.39
C VAL A 2 5.99 -5.08 16.14
N THR A 3 6.93 -4.16 16.36
CA THR A 3 8.36 -4.50 16.20
C THR A 3 8.79 -5.48 17.30
N PRO A 4 9.94 -6.18 17.15
CA PRO A 4 10.51 -7.01 18.21
C PRO A 4 10.69 -6.28 19.56
N GLN A 5 10.67 -4.93 19.57
CA GLN A 5 10.76 -4.10 20.78
C GLN A 5 9.39 -3.68 21.36
N GLY A 6 8.29 -4.31 20.97
CA GLY A 6 6.98 -4.11 21.61
C GLY A 6 6.32 -2.75 21.36
N ARG A 7 6.78 -1.97 20.37
CA ARG A 7 6.14 -0.69 20.00
C ARG A 7 5.02 -0.94 19.01
N GLU A 8 3.82 -0.44 19.33
CA GLU A 8 2.67 -0.41 18.44
C GLU A 8 3.00 0.45 17.22
N ILE A 9 3.17 -0.17 16.04
CA ILE A 9 3.51 0.55 14.82
C ILE A 9 2.22 1.08 14.21
N ARG A 10 1.84 2.31 14.58
CA ARG A 10 0.98 3.14 13.73
C ARG A 10 1.89 3.78 12.68
N SER A 11 2.24 3.06 11.61
CA SER A 11 3.18 3.55 10.58
C SER A 11 2.52 4.44 9.53
N PHE A 12 1.19 4.37 9.37
CA PHE A 12 0.47 5.12 8.35
C PHE A 12 0.18 6.54 8.81
N ALA A 13 0.65 7.53 8.04
CA ALA A 13 0.22 8.90 8.24
C ALA A 13 -1.18 9.11 7.69
N LEU A 14 -2.08 9.64 8.53
CA LEU A 14 -3.48 9.89 8.16
C LEU A 14 -3.77 11.38 7.89
N SER A 15 -2.80 12.26 8.14
CA SER A 15 -2.94 13.69 7.87
C SER A 15 -1.57 14.33 7.60
N PRO A 16 -1.54 15.50 6.94
CA PRO A 16 -0.32 16.29 6.78
C PRO A 16 0.42 16.55 8.10
N ARG A 17 -0.32 16.88 9.16
CA ARG A 17 0.25 17.20 10.46
C ARG A 17 0.91 15.98 11.10
N ASP A 18 0.21 14.85 11.07
CA ASP A 18 0.67 13.57 11.60
C ASP A 18 1.96 13.10 10.89
N ALA A 19 2.03 13.25 9.56
CA ALA A 19 3.23 12.98 8.78
C ALA A 19 4.44 13.82 9.27
N LEU A 20 4.25 15.13 9.43
CA LEU A 20 5.32 16.05 9.83
C LEU A 20 5.81 15.80 11.26
N GLU A 21 4.89 15.60 12.21
CA GLU A 21 5.23 15.37 13.61
C GLU A 21 5.99 14.05 13.78
N ARG A 22 5.55 12.98 13.11
CA ARG A 22 6.22 11.67 13.18
C ARG A 22 7.65 11.70 12.65
N LEU A 23 7.90 12.33 11.51
CA LEU A 23 9.25 12.44 10.96
C LEU A 23 10.18 13.22 11.89
N ARG A 24 9.69 14.33 12.47
CA ARG A 24 10.46 15.14 13.42
C ARG A 24 10.81 14.36 14.69
N SER A 25 9.92 13.47 15.12
CA SER A 25 10.15 12.57 16.25
C SER A 25 10.97 11.32 15.89
N GLY A 26 11.45 11.20 14.64
CA GLY A 26 12.32 10.10 14.21
C GLY A 26 11.59 8.78 13.90
N TYR A 27 10.27 8.81 13.78
CA TYR A 27 9.49 7.63 13.39
C TYR A 27 9.66 7.32 11.90
N TRP A 28 9.56 6.03 11.58
CA TRP A 28 9.31 5.58 10.20
C TRP A 28 7.88 5.92 9.79
N MET A 29 7.72 6.38 8.56
CA MET A 29 6.42 6.72 7.99
C MET A 29 6.19 5.94 6.71
N MET A 30 5.07 5.24 6.65
CA MET A 30 4.57 4.57 5.46
C MET A 30 3.55 5.48 4.77
N LEU A 31 3.84 5.83 3.52
CA LEU A 31 2.99 6.64 2.66
C LEU A 31 2.25 5.75 1.68
N ARG A 32 0.92 5.81 1.71
CA ARG A 32 0.06 4.91 0.95
C ARG A 32 -0.45 5.52 -0.33
N GLU A 33 -0.26 4.80 -1.43
CA GLU A 33 -0.94 5.04 -2.69
C GLU A 33 -1.43 3.70 -3.27
N GLY A 34 -2.71 3.41 -3.08
CA GLY A 34 -3.37 2.23 -3.61
C GLY A 34 -4.79 2.53 -4.08
N SER A 35 -5.51 1.49 -4.52
CA SER A 35 -6.86 1.61 -5.10
C SER A 35 -7.86 2.21 -4.12
N PHE A 36 -7.84 1.74 -2.88
CA PHE A 36 -8.81 2.10 -1.85
C PHE A 36 -8.39 3.32 -1.02
N ARG A 37 -7.09 3.63 -0.98
CA ARG A 37 -6.51 4.70 -0.15
C ARG A 37 -5.38 5.41 -0.91
N ARG A 38 -5.63 6.66 -1.27
CA ARG A 38 -4.67 7.55 -1.95
C ARG A 38 -4.27 8.69 -1.01
N ASP A 39 -3.40 8.36 -0.06
CA ASP A 39 -2.95 9.28 1.00
C ASP A 39 -1.64 10.00 0.63
N LEU A 40 -0.95 9.56 -0.43
CA LEU A 40 0.40 9.98 -0.75
C LEU A 40 0.48 11.48 -1.01
N GLU A 41 -0.42 12.04 -1.83
CA GLU A 41 -0.41 13.46 -2.15
C GLU A 41 -0.48 14.36 -0.91
N ARG A 42 -1.45 14.09 -0.04
CA ARG A 42 -1.68 14.90 1.17
C ARG A 42 -0.58 14.73 2.21
N THR A 43 0.11 13.60 2.25
CA THR A 43 1.15 13.31 3.25
C THR A 43 2.55 13.67 2.76
N LEU A 44 2.85 13.52 1.47
CA LEU A 44 4.16 13.76 0.87
C LEU A 44 4.44 15.23 0.57
N LYS A 45 3.49 15.95 -0.05
CA LYS A 45 3.67 17.37 -0.42
C LYS A 45 4.16 18.25 0.74
N PRO A 46 3.61 18.15 1.97
CA PRO A 46 4.08 18.93 3.11
C PRO A 46 5.52 18.61 3.53
N VAL A 47 5.96 17.36 3.36
CA VAL A 47 7.30 16.87 3.71
C VAL A 47 8.33 17.45 2.74
N ILE A 48 8.02 17.41 1.44
CA ILE A 48 8.84 17.99 0.37
C ILE A 48 8.92 19.51 0.50
N ALA A 49 7.79 20.19 0.68
CA ALA A 49 7.74 21.65 0.82
C ALA A 49 8.58 22.17 1.99
N ARG A 50 8.70 21.39 3.07
CA ARG A 50 9.50 21.72 4.26
C ARG A 50 10.93 21.17 4.22
N ARG A 51 11.32 20.51 3.12
CA ARG A 51 12.65 19.90 2.92
C ARG A 51 13.05 18.98 4.09
N LEU A 52 12.09 18.21 4.61
CA LEU A 52 12.37 17.26 5.67
C LEU A 52 13.17 16.06 5.14
N ASN A 53 13.91 15.40 6.04
CA ASN A 53 14.65 14.19 5.72
C ASN A 53 13.70 13.04 5.32
N THR A 54 13.92 12.47 4.14
CA THR A 54 13.12 11.38 3.57
C THR A 54 13.68 9.98 3.85
N GLN A 55 14.80 9.85 4.57
CA GLN A 55 15.43 8.54 4.88
C GLN A 55 14.58 7.60 5.74
N ARG A 56 13.49 8.10 6.35
CA ARG A 56 12.53 7.30 7.12
C ARG A 56 11.15 7.23 6.47
N LEU A 57 11.05 7.56 5.19
CA LEU A 57 9.84 7.38 4.39
C LEU A 57 9.86 6.01 3.70
N ILE A 58 8.72 5.34 3.70
CA ILE A 58 8.50 4.09 2.98
C ILE A 58 7.27 4.27 2.10
N LEU A 59 7.37 3.97 0.81
CA LEU A 59 6.22 3.94 -0.10
C LEU A 59 5.56 2.57 -0.01
N VAL A 60 4.22 2.54 0.05
CA VAL A 60 3.44 1.31 0.14
C VAL A 60 2.13 1.43 -0.67
N THR A 61 1.65 0.30 -1.18
CA THR A 61 0.34 0.23 -1.86
C THR A 61 -0.82 -0.06 -0.90
N ASP A 62 -0.54 -0.74 0.22
CA ASP A 62 -1.55 -1.35 1.11
C ASP A 62 -2.34 -2.44 0.35
N GLY A 63 -3.31 -2.03 -0.47
CA GLY A 63 -4.03 -2.92 -1.37
C GLY A 63 -4.32 -2.24 -2.71
N MET A 64 -4.04 -2.97 -3.79
CA MET A 64 -4.41 -2.58 -5.15
C MET A 64 -5.32 -3.64 -5.77
N ALA A 65 -6.34 -3.16 -6.48
CA ALA A 65 -7.24 -3.99 -7.25
C ALA A 65 -6.53 -4.52 -8.51
N PRO A 66 -6.79 -5.75 -8.97
CA PRO A 66 -6.07 -6.33 -10.10
C PRO A 66 -6.20 -5.55 -11.41
N ASP A 67 -7.35 -4.91 -11.62
CA ASP A 67 -7.64 -4.01 -12.74
C ASP A 67 -6.77 -2.74 -12.69
N ASP A 68 -6.63 -2.12 -11.52
CA ASP A 68 -5.73 -0.97 -11.33
C ASP A 68 -4.26 -1.38 -11.55
N VAL A 69 -3.85 -2.56 -11.05
CA VAL A 69 -2.48 -3.06 -11.29
C VAL A 69 -2.22 -3.29 -12.78
N ALA A 70 -3.21 -3.80 -13.51
CA ALA A 70 -3.11 -4.02 -14.95
C ALA A 70 -3.07 -2.72 -15.76
N ALA A 71 -3.78 -1.68 -15.31
CA ALA A 71 -3.86 -0.39 -15.99
C ALA A 71 -2.66 0.52 -15.67
N ASP A 72 -2.34 0.68 -14.39
CA ASP A 72 -1.46 1.74 -13.90
C ASP A 72 -0.07 1.23 -13.46
N GLY A 73 0.04 -0.06 -13.13
CA GLY A 73 1.22 -0.67 -12.50
C GLY A 73 1.03 -0.89 -10.99
N HIS A 74 2.09 -1.32 -10.31
CA HIS A 74 2.06 -1.61 -8.86
C HIS A 74 2.98 -0.65 -8.10
N MET A 75 4.16 -1.10 -7.64
CA MET A 75 5.10 -0.22 -6.93
C MET A 75 5.74 0.82 -7.86
N ASP A 76 5.92 0.50 -9.14
CA ASP A 76 6.42 1.44 -10.15
C ASP A 76 5.49 2.65 -10.30
N PHE A 77 4.17 2.43 -10.25
CA PHE A 77 3.17 3.49 -10.20
C PHE A 77 3.34 4.38 -8.96
N VAL A 78 3.49 3.79 -7.77
CA VAL A 78 3.65 4.57 -6.53
C VAL A 78 4.92 5.43 -6.55
N VAL A 79 6.01 4.90 -7.11
CA VAL A 79 7.26 5.65 -7.28
C VAL A 79 7.08 6.79 -8.28
N ARG A 80 6.49 6.53 -9.47
CA ARG A 80 6.11 7.59 -10.44
C ARG A 80 5.29 8.68 -9.77
N ARG A 81 4.25 8.29 -9.04
CA ARG A 81 3.35 9.22 -8.36
C ARG A 81 4.09 10.08 -7.32
N ALA A 82 5.03 9.50 -6.58
CA ALA A 82 5.84 10.26 -5.63
C ALA A 82 6.74 11.30 -6.32
N ILE A 83 7.25 11.00 -7.52
CA ILE A 83 8.04 11.91 -8.36
C ILE A 83 7.17 13.05 -8.89
N GLU A 84 6.00 12.74 -9.44
CA GLU A 84 5.01 13.75 -9.89
C GLU A 84 4.61 14.72 -8.78
N LEU A 85 4.58 14.24 -7.53
CA LEU A 85 4.27 15.04 -6.34
C LEU A 85 5.46 15.87 -5.81
N GLY A 86 6.62 15.79 -6.47
CA GLY A 86 7.79 16.63 -6.21
C GLY A 86 8.94 15.96 -5.49
N SER A 87 8.92 14.64 -5.26
CA SER A 87 10.11 13.92 -4.80
C SER A 87 11.14 13.84 -5.91
N SER A 88 12.44 13.93 -5.60
CA SER A 88 13.44 13.56 -6.59
C SER A 88 13.36 12.05 -6.88
N PRO A 89 13.70 11.60 -8.11
CA PRO A 89 13.70 10.18 -8.46
C PRO A 89 14.47 9.31 -7.46
N MET A 90 15.64 9.78 -7.01
CA MET A 90 16.48 9.06 -6.05
C MET A 90 15.80 8.91 -4.67
N GLN A 91 15.10 9.96 -4.20
CA GLN A 91 14.36 9.88 -2.93
C GLN A 91 13.18 8.91 -3.02
N ALA A 92 12.46 8.92 -4.14
CA ALA A 92 11.32 8.02 -4.37
C ALA A 92 11.78 6.55 -4.46
N ILE A 93 12.86 6.28 -5.23
CA ILE A 93 13.45 4.95 -5.34
C ILE A 93 13.98 4.49 -3.97
N GLN A 94 14.69 5.34 -3.25
CA GLN A 94 15.17 5.03 -1.89
C GLN A 94 14.02 4.65 -0.95
N ALA A 95 12.90 5.40 -1.00
CA ALA A 95 11.71 5.13 -0.20
C ALA A 95 10.99 3.82 -0.57
N ALA A 96 11.22 3.29 -1.77
CA ALA A 96 10.68 2.00 -2.22
C ALA A 96 11.67 0.82 -2.06
N THR A 97 12.94 1.07 -1.76
CA THR A 97 14.01 0.04 -1.78
C THR A 97 14.83 0.01 -0.49
N LEU A 98 15.76 0.95 -0.32
CA LEU A 98 16.70 0.96 0.81
C LEU A 98 15.98 1.20 2.13
N ASN A 99 15.06 2.15 2.17
CA ASN A 99 14.32 2.51 3.38
C ASN A 99 13.52 1.33 3.96
N PRO A 100 12.68 0.61 3.19
CA PRO A 100 12.00 -0.59 3.69
C PRO A 100 12.98 -1.70 4.06
N ALA A 101 14.11 -1.85 3.36
CA ALA A 101 15.14 -2.82 3.74
C ALA A 101 15.75 -2.47 5.12
N THR A 102 16.13 -1.22 5.35
CA THR A 102 16.66 -0.73 6.64
C THR A 102 15.63 -0.83 7.76
N TYR A 103 14.37 -0.50 7.47
CA TYR A 103 13.29 -0.65 8.44
C TYR A 103 13.12 -2.10 8.91
N SER A 104 13.29 -3.06 8.00
CA SER A 104 13.17 -4.49 8.27
C SER A 104 14.48 -5.14 8.74
N GLY A 105 15.58 -4.39 8.82
CA GLY A 105 16.91 -4.94 9.17
C GLY A 105 17.53 -5.84 8.10
N LEU A 106 17.15 -5.66 6.83
CA LEU A 106 17.58 -6.46 5.67
C LEU A 106 18.47 -5.66 4.71
N GLU A 107 18.95 -4.48 5.09
CA GLU A 107 19.73 -3.60 4.23
C GLU A 107 21.08 -4.19 3.81
N GLN A 108 21.57 -5.23 4.49
CA GLN A 108 22.77 -5.96 4.08
C GLN A 108 22.49 -7.00 2.98
N GLU A 109 21.22 -7.33 2.75
CA GLU A 109 20.79 -8.36 1.79
C GLU A 109 20.10 -7.76 0.56
N VAL A 110 19.24 -6.75 0.75
CA VAL A 110 18.37 -6.19 -0.31
C VAL A 110 18.29 -4.66 -0.25
N GLY A 111 17.54 -4.07 -1.19
CA GLY A 111 17.22 -2.63 -1.20
C GLY A 111 18.32 -1.70 -1.73
N GLY A 112 19.45 -2.25 -2.19
CA GLY A 112 20.51 -1.47 -2.84
C GLY A 112 21.45 -2.34 -3.66
N VAL A 113 22.18 -1.71 -4.59
CA VAL A 113 23.12 -2.39 -5.49
C VAL A 113 24.53 -2.29 -4.92
N ALA A 114 25.04 -3.39 -4.37
CA ALA A 114 26.39 -3.49 -3.83
C ALA A 114 26.87 -4.96 -3.82
N PRO A 115 28.20 -5.21 -3.84
CA PRO A 115 28.74 -6.55 -3.64
C PRO A 115 28.23 -7.18 -2.34
N GLY A 116 27.87 -8.47 -2.39
CA GLY A 116 27.35 -9.23 -1.24
C GLY A 116 25.83 -9.18 -1.05
N ARG A 117 25.11 -8.33 -1.79
CA ARG A 117 23.63 -8.27 -1.77
C ARG A 117 23.01 -9.15 -2.85
N TYR A 118 21.73 -9.50 -2.69
CA TYR A 118 20.97 -10.17 -3.74
C TYR A 118 20.86 -9.28 -4.97
N ALA A 119 21.06 -9.88 -6.14
CA ALA A 119 20.90 -9.20 -7.43
C ALA A 119 19.41 -9.13 -7.83
N ASP A 120 18.65 -8.37 -7.03
CA ASP A 120 17.26 -8.00 -7.27
C ASP A 120 17.22 -6.58 -7.85
N ILE A 121 17.11 -6.47 -9.18
CA ILE A 121 17.36 -5.24 -9.93
C ILE A 121 16.23 -4.99 -10.92
N ALA A 122 15.68 -3.78 -10.90
CA ALA A 122 14.82 -3.26 -11.96
C ALA A 122 15.66 -2.35 -12.88
N PHE A 123 15.70 -2.68 -14.17
CA PHE A 123 16.31 -1.85 -15.21
C PHE A 123 15.27 -0.88 -15.73
N LEU A 124 15.53 0.41 -15.56
CA LEU A 124 14.60 1.47 -15.96
C LEU A 124 15.05 2.10 -17.28
N GLU A 125 14.11 2.42 -18.16
CA GLU A 125 14.38 3.19 -19.38
C GLU A 125 14.84 4.62 -19.03
N ASN A 126 14.21 5.22 -18.02
CA ASN A 126 14.57 6.51 -17.45
C ASN A 126 14.10 6.59 -15.98
N LEU A 127 14.67 7.54 -15.22
CA LEU A 127 14.37 7.69 -13.80
C LEU A 127 13.09 8.50 -13.51
N ASP A 128 12.62 9.31 -14.46
CA ASP A 128 11.49 10.23 -14.25
C ASP A 128 10.15 9.49 -14.35
N ASP A 129 10.01 8.62 -15.35
CA ASP A 129 8.81 7.83 -15.63
C ASP A 129 8.87 6.43 -14.98
N VAL A 130 10.00 6.04 -14.41
CA VAL A 130 10.20 4.74 -13.71
C VAL A 130 9.70 3.56 -14.56
N ARG A 131 9.89 3.63 -15.88
CA ARG A 131 9.43 2.60 -16.80
C ARG A 131 10.39 1.43 -16.77
N VAL A 132 9.93 0.29 -16.28
CA VAL A 132 10.74 -0.94 -16.14
C VAL A 132 10.89 -1.64 -17.49
N ASP A 133 12.09 -1.66 -18.04
CA ASP A 133 12.42 -2.48 -19.22
C ASP A 133 12.55 -3.96 -18.84
N SER A 134 13.30 -4.25 -17.77
CA SER A 134 13.56 -5.62 -17.34
C SER A 134 13.71 -5.75 -15.84
N THR A 135 13.47 -6.95 -15.33
CA THR A 135 13.56 -7.27 -13.90
C THR A 135 14.43 -8.50 -13.72
N MET A 136 15.38 -8.40 -12.80
CA MET A 136 16.25 -9.47 -12.35
C MET A 136 15.94 -9.79 -10.90
N ILE A 137 15.86 -11.08 -10.57
CA ILE A 137 15.71 -11.57 -9.20
C ILE A 137 16.77 -12.64 -8.98
N GLY A 138 17.57 -12.49 -7.93
CA GLY A 138 18.66 -13.41 -7.59
C GLY A 138 19.67 -13.60 -8.71
N GLY A 139 19.92 -12.57 -9.54
CA GLY A 139 20.86 -12.64 -10.66
C GLY A 139 20.29 -13.19 -11.97
N ARG A 140 19.02 -13.61 -12.01
CA ARG A 140 18.35 -14.11 -13.21
C ARG A 140 17.31 -13.11 -13.72
N VAL A 141 17.34 -12.80 -15.01
CA VAL A 141 16.30 -11.98 -15.65
C VAL A 141 15.00 -12.77 -15.69
N VAL A 142 13.96 -12.25 -15.02
CA VAL A 142 12.64 -12.90 -14.87
C VAL A 142 11.53 -12.22 -15.66
N ALA A 143 11.74 -10.98 -16.09
CA ALA A 143 10.82 -10.25 -16.95
C ALA A 143 11.59 -9.31 -17.88
N LYS A 144 11.06 -9.12 -19.10
CA LYS A 144 11.64 -8.21 -20.10
C LYS A 144 10.53 -7.66 -21.00
N GLN A 145 10.58 -6.36 -21.28
CA GLN A 145 9.66 -5.63 -22.15
C GLN A 145 8.18 -5.93 -21.84
N GLY A 146 7.82 -5.83 -20.55
CA GLY A 146 6.45 -6.06 -20.07
C GLY A 146 5.99 -7.53 -20.08
N LYS A 147 6.88 -8.48 -20.38
CA LYS A 147 6.54 -9.92 -20.41
C LYS A 147 7.29 -10.67 -19.32
N SER A 148 6.57 -11.53 -18.59
CA SER A 148 7.18 -12.51 -17.69
C SER A 148 7.92 -13.58 -18.50
N LEU A 149 9.17 -13.85 -18.12
CA LEU A 149 9.96 -14.98 -18.61
C LEU A 149 9.82 -16.22 -17.71
N VAL A 150 9.11 -16.07 -16.59
CA VAL A 150 8.79 -17.16 -15.67
C VAL A 150 7.40 -17.70 -16.00
N SER A 151 7.33 -18.99 -16.28
CA SER A 151 6.06 -19.68 -16.47
C SER A 151 5.27 -19.72 -15.16
N PRO A 152 3.96 -19.36 -15.18
CA PRO A 152 3.13 -19.49 -13.99
C PRO A 152 3.05 -20.96 -13.58
N ARG A 153 3.18 -21.22 -12.28
CA ARG A 153 2.89 -22.54 -11.73
C ARG A 153 1.41 -22.61 -11.42
N PRO A 154 0.67 -23.63 -11.89
CA PRO A 154 -0.70 -23.84 -11.46
C PRO A 154 -0.76 -23.93 -9.94
N ILE A 155 -1.64 -23.13 -9.33
CA ILE A 155 -1.91 -23.19 -7.89
C ILE A 155 -3.17 -24.04 -7.71
N THR A 156 -3.06 -25.12 -6.94
CA THR A 156 -4.23 -25.87 -6.50
C THR A 156 -4.72 -25.27 -5.18
N TRP A 157 -5.94 -24.75 -5.18
CA TRP A 157 -6.56 -24.19 -3.98
C TRP A 157 -7.12 -25.33 -3.12
N PRO A 158 -6.93 -25.30 -1.78
CA PRO A 158 -7.60 -26.23 -0.88
C PRO A 158 -9.11 -26.11 -1.01
N GLU A 159 -9.85 -27.22 -1.02
CA GLU A 159 -11.31 -27.23 -1.24
C GLU A 159 -12.05 -26.39 -0.19
N GLU A 160 -11.51 -26.31 1.03
CA GLU A 160 -12.03 -25.51 2.13
C GLU A 160 -12.04 -24.01 1.80
N THR A 161 -11.05 -23.53 1.02
CA THR A 161 -10.98 -22.12 0.60
C THR A 161 -12.04 -21.77 -0.43
N LEU A 162 -12.50 -22.75 -1.21
CA LEU A 162 -13.58 -22.60 -2.19
C LEU A 162 -14.97 -22.69 -1.52
N ARG A 163 -15.06 -23.36 -0.37
CA ARG A 163 -16.30 -23.55 0.42
C ARG A 163 -16.41 -22.61 1.62
N CYS A 164 -15.93 -21.37 1.48
CA CYS A 164 -15.98 -20.35 2.55
C CYS A 164 -17.37 -19.72 2.74
N LEU A 165 -18.22 -19.72 1.72
CA LEU A 165 -19.57 -19.15 1.80
C LEU A 165 -20.55 -20.15 2.42
N ARG A 166 -20.72 -20.09 3.74
CA ARG A 166 -21.67 -20.89 4.52
C ARG A 166 -22.98 -20.14 4.76
N LEU A 167 -23.56 -19.60 3.70
CA LEU A 167 -24.88 -18.96 3.76
C LEU A 167 -25.97 -20.01 3.55
N SER A 168 -27.12 -19.82 4.20
CA SER A 168 -28.31 -20.61 3.88
C SER A 168 -28.76 -20.27 2.45
N ALA A 169 -29.32 -21.25 1.74
CA ALA A 169 -29.78 -21.06 0.37
C ALA A 169 -30.95 -20.06 0.23
N ASN A 170 -31.55 -19.63 1.35
CA ASN A 170 -32.77 -18.83 1.40
C ASN A 170 -32.50 -17.42 1.95
N VAL A 171 -31.53 -16.69 1.37
CA VAL A 171 -31.42 -15.25 1.60
C VAL A 171 -32.57 -14.56 0.84
N SER A 172 -33.39 -13.81 1.54
CA SER A 172 -34.55 -13.09 0.97
C SER A 172 -34.53 -11.62 1.40
N PRO A 173 -35.35 -10.73 0.80
CA PRO A 173 -35.47 -9.36 1.28
C PRO A 173 -35.79 -9.24 2.78
N ALA A 174 -36.55 -10.21 3.33
CA ALA A 174 -36.86 -10.27 4.75
C ALA A 174 -35.63 -10.50 5.65
N SER A 175 -34.55 -11.10 5.12
CA SER A 175 -33.28 -11.30 5.84
C SER A 175 -32.57 -9.98 6.19
N PHE A 176 -32.89 -8.90 5.48
CA PHE A 176 -32.34 -7.56 5.73
C PHE A 176 -33.26 -6.67 6.57
N HIS A 177 -34.43 -7.18 6.97
CA HIS A 177 -35.38 -6.42 7.76
C HIS A 177 -34.91 -6.32 9.22
N ILE A 178 -34.90 -5.11 9.77
CA ILE A 178 -34.60 -4.87 11.18
C ILE A 178 -35.93 -4.94 11.93
N PRO A 179 -36.17 -5.95 12.79
CA PRO A 179 -37.43 -6.09 13.50
C PRO A 179 -37.67 -4.90 14.43
N CYS A 180 -38.86 -4.30 14.36
CA CYS A 180 -39.28 -3.19 15.19
C CYS A 180 -40.68 -3.46 15.74
N SER A 181 -40.87 -3.30 17.05
CA SER A 181 -42.16 -3.51 17.73
C SER A 181 -43.12 -2.33 17.61
N SER A 182 -42.62 -1.15 17.20
CA SER A 182 -43.37 0.08 17.03
C SER A 182 -43.34 0.57 15.57
N PRO A 183 -44.34 1.35 15.11
CA PRO A 183 -44.35 1.90 13.75
C PRO A 183 -43.25 2.94 13.50
N ARG A 184 -42.61 3.46 14.56
CA ARG A 184 -41.44 4.35 14.53
C ARG A 184 -40.51 4.00 15.67
N ALA A 185 -39.21 4.07 15.46
CA ALA A 185 -38.22 3.82 16.49
C ALA A 185 -36.97 4.65 16.26
N ARG A 186 -36.54 5.35 17.30
CA ARG A 186 -35.31 6.11 17.30
C ARG A 186 -34.13 5.16 17.51
N ILE A 187 -33.31 4.96 16.48
CA ILE A 187 -32.19 4.01 16.49
C ILE A 187 -30.86 4.68 16.18
N ARG A 188 -29.78 4.10 16.70
CA ARG A 188 -28.41 4.47 16.32
C ARG A 188 -28.01 3.67 15.09
N VAL A 189 -27.59 4.36 14.05
CA VAL A 189 -27.15 3.77 12.79
C VAL A 189 -25.72 4.21 12.48
N MET A 190 -25.01 3.36 11.75
CA MET A 190 -23.71 3.69 11.18
C MET A 190 -23.94 4.19 9.75
N GLU A 191 -23.73 5.49 9.54
CA GLU A 191 -23.79 6.10 8.21
C GLU A 191 -22.45 5.95 7.51
N LEU A 192 -22.49 5.58 6.23
CA LEU A 192 -21.33 5.50 5.37
C LEU A 192 -21.09 6.86 4.71
N LEU A 193 -20.17 7.67 5.25
CA LEU A 193 -19.82 8.99 4.72
C LEU A 193 -18.99 8.91 3.43
N SER A 194 -18.20 7.85 3.30
CA SER A 194 -17.46 7.50 2.09
C SER A 194 -17.14 6.00 2.14
N GLN A 195 -16.55 5.44 1.08
CA GLN A 195 -16.17 4.03 1.01
C GLN A 195 -15.42 3.49 2.24
N ASN A 196 -14.72 4.35 2.99
CA ASN A 196 -13.90 3.95 4.12
C ASN A 196 -14.12 4.75 5.42
N ILE A 197 -15.10 5.64 5.46
CA ILE A 197 -15.37 6.49 6.64
C ILE A 197 -16.82 6.28 7.02
N THR A 198 -17.02 5.86 8.27
CA THR A 198 -18.35 5.75 8.87
C THR A 198 -18.49 6.73 10.02
N THR A 199 -19.71 7.18 10.27
CA THR A 199 -20.05 7.93 11.48
C THR A 199 -21.28 7.32 12.12
N GLU A 200 -21.38 7.46 13.44
CA GLU A 200 -22.63 7.20 14.15
C GLU A 200 -23.58 8.37 13.91
N THR A 201 -24.85 8.07 13.63
CA THR A 201 -25.93 9.04 13.60
C THR A 201 -27.20 8.43 14.20
N ILE A 202 -28.15 9.29 14.59
CA ILE A 202 -29.44 8.87 15.14
C ILE A 202 -30.52 9.14 14.10
N MET A 203 -31.31 8.12 13.79
CA MET A 203 -32.42 8.18 12.84
C MET A 203 -33.73 7.81 13.54
N ASP A 204 -34.84 8.46 13.15
CA ASP A 204 -36.20 8.23 13.68
C ASP A 204 -37.04 7.33 12.77
#